data_AF-A0A7X9DIA9-F1
#
_entry.id   AF-A0A7X9DIA9-F1
#
_cell.length_a   1.000
_cell.length_b   1.000
_cell.length_c   1.000
_cell.angle_alpha   90.00
_cell.angle_beta   90.00
_cell.angle_gamma   90.00
#
_symmetry.space_group_name_H-M   'P 1'
#
loop_
_entity.id
_entity.type
_entity.pdbx_description
1 polymer ?
#
loop_
_entity_poly.entity_id
_entity_poly.type
_entity_poly.pdbx_seq_one_letter_code
_entity_poly.pdbx_strand_id
1 'polypeptide(L)'
;MQEKAKEYIEYIKKGEMPPDNNQRKKKFSRIFLLINIIVFIILLTLIIQKKEPTDYIYQTVSVNGVQVRFSIIHTINQPLLASVTFTSNTSSQLSVKNPPVTVTIAHNNNEILSQSFEYSSTMLAITPQKPVTLTAAIPIEPVKEYAKKHDLLKPKRYVYHSVIPLTVKFTLHTVMDYSVDLQLQCKVSAK
;
A
#
# COMPACT_ATOMS: atom_id res chain seq x y z
N MET A 1 49.09 -44.72 11.73
CA MET A 1 49.90 -43.57 11.27
C MET A 1 50.82 -43.92 10.09
N GLN A 2 51.46 -45.10 10.09
CA GLN A 2 52.38 -45.53 9.03
C GLN A 2 51.73 -45.80 7.66
N GLU A 3 50.48 -46.28 7.59
CA GLU A 3 49.79 -46.57 6.31
C GLU A 3 49.51 -45.30 5.48
N LYS A 4 49.00 -44.24 6.10
CA LYS A 4 48.73 -42.96 5.42
C LYS A 4 50.00 -42.33 4.84
N ALA A 5 51.15 -42.51 5.48
CA ALA A 5 52.43 -42.00 5.00
C ALA A 5 52.95 -42.80 3.80
N LYS A 6 52.70 -44.12 3.76
CA LYS A 6 53.07 -44.98 2.62
C LYS A 6 52.22 -44.66 1.39
N GLU A 7 50.90 -44.49 1.55
CA GLU A 7 50.02 -44.08 0.45
C GLU A 7 50.43 -42.73 -0.13
N TYR A 8 50.77 -41.75 0.72
CA TYR A 8 51.20 -40.42 0.28
C TYR A 8 52.49 -40.45 -0.55
N ILE A 9 53.45 -41.31 -0.18
CA ILE A 9 54.70 -41.51 -0.93
C ILE A 9 54.45 -42.21 -2.27
N GLU A 10 53.45 -43.10 -2.35
CA GLU A 10 53.05 -43.75 -3.59
C GLU A 10 52.44 -42.77 -4.61
N TYR A 11 51.60 -41.83 -4.17
CA TYR A 11 51.07 -40.76 -5.04
C TYR A 11 52.20 -39.91 -5.62
N ILE A 12 53.17 -39.51 -4.79
CA ILE A 12 54.34 -38.73 -5.21
C ILE A 12 55.20 -39.48 -6.23
N LYS A 13 55.42 -40.80 -6.03
CA LYS A 13 56.18 -41.64 -6.99
C LYS A 13 55.48 -41.82 -8.34
N LYS A 14 54.15 -41.80 -8.36
CA LYS A 14 53.35 -41.87 -9.60
C LYS A 14 53.15 -40.51 -10.28
N GLY A 15 53.68 -39.42 -9.70
CA GLY A 15 53.51 -38.06 -10.21
C GLY A 15 52.10 -37.50 -10.02
N GLU A 16 51.28 -38.15 -9.17
CA GLU A 16 49.90 -37.78 -8.91
C GLU A 16 49.81 -36.95 -7.61
N MET A 17 48.99 -35.90 -7.61
CA MET A 17 48.73 -35.16 -6.38
C MET A 17 47.82 -35.98 -5.45
N PRO A 18 48.18 -36.13 -4.16
CA PRO A 18 47.35 -36.86 -3.20
C PRO A 18 45.98 -36.19 -3.07
N PRO A 19 44.89 -36.97 -2.85
CA PRO A 19 43.54 -36.44 -2.83
C PRO A 19 43.39 -35.37 -1.74
N ASP A 20 43.13 -34.12 -2.18
CA ASP A 20 42.99 -32.96 -1.29
C ASP A 20 41.67 -33.07 -0.52
N ASN A 21 41.74 -33.71 0.65
CA ASN A 21 40.62 -33.90 1.57
C ASN A 21 40.02 -32.55 2.05
N ASN A 22 40.74 -31.44 1.88
CA ASN A 22 40.24 -30.10 2.19
C ASN A 22 39.40 -29.47 1.07
N GLN A 23 39.30 -30.07 -0.12
CA GLN A 23 38.42 -29.54 -1.17
C GLN A 23 36.95 -29.55 -0.75
N ARG A 24 36.49 -30.58 -0.04
CA ARG A 24 35.12 -30.63 0.51
C ARG A 24 34.91 -29.51 1.53
N LYS A 25 35.84 -29.34 2.49
CA LYS A 25 35.77 -28.26 3.50
C LYS A 25 35.78 -26.86 2.87
N LYS A 26 36.62 -26.62 1.85
CA LYS A 26 36.66 -25.37 1.09
C LYS A 26 35.35 -25.13 0.32
N LYS A 27 34.74 -26.16 -0.28
CA LYS A 27 33.43 -26.07 -0.94
C LYS A 27 32.31 -25.75 0.07
N PHE A 28 32.27 -26.42 1.22
CA PHE A 28 31.31 -26.12 2.29
C PHE A 28 31.48 -24.69 2.83
N SER A 29 32.70 -24.24 3.08
CA SER A 29 32.98 -22.87 3.53
C SER A 29 32.49 -21.82 2.52
N ARG A 30 32.70 -22.05 1.21
CA ARG A 30 32.19 -21.17 0.14
C ARG A 30 30.66 -21.16 0.08
N ILE A 31 30.02 -22.31 0.28
CA ILE A 31 28.55 -22.42 0.32
C ILE A 31 27.99 -21.68 1.53
N PHE A 32 28.57 -21.85 2.72
CA PHE A 32 28.16 -21.11 3.92
C PHE A 32 28.33 -19.60 3.76
N LEU A 33 29.41 -19.16 3.13
CA LEU A 33 29.64 -17.74 2.83
C LEU A 33 28.61 -17.18 1.85
N LEU A 34 28.26 -17.94 0.80
CA LEU A 34 27.18 -17.58 -0.13
C LEU A 34 25.83 -17.47 0.56
N ILE A 35 25.49 -18.43 1.43
CA ILE A 35 24.24 -18.41 2.21
C ILE A 35 24.20 -17.15 3.09
N ASN A 36 25.29 -16.83 3.79
CA ASN A 36 25.36 -15.63 4.63
C ASN A 36 25.24 -14.34 3.81
N ILE A 37 25.83 -14.26 2.61
CA ILE A 37 25.65 -13.12 1.71
C ILE A 37 24.19 -12.99 1.27
N ILE A 38 23.54 -14.09 0.89
CA ILE A 38 22.13 -14.08 0.47
C ILE A 38 21.24 -13.63 1.64
N VAL A 39 21.45 -14.17 2.83
CA VAL A 39 20.72 -13.77 4.05
C VAL A 39 20.94 -12.29 4.36
N PHE A 40 22.17 -11.79 4.21
CA PHE A 40 22.48 -10.38 4.40
C PHE A 40 21.78 -9.49 3.36
N ILE A 41 21.75 -9.87 2.09
CA ILE A 41 21.03 -9.13 1.04
C ILE A 41 19.52 -9.12 1.33
N ILE A 42 18.94 -10.24 1.78
CA ILE A 42 17.52 -10.31 2.17
C ILE A 42 17.23 -9.39 3.36
N LEU A 43 18.06 -9.42 4.40
CA LEU A 43 17.94 -8.50 5.54
C LEU A 43 18.09 -7.03 5.11
N LEU A 44 19.06 -6.72 4.25
CA LEU A 44 19.30 -5.37 3.74
C LEU A 44 18.10 -4.87 2.92
N THR A 45 17.56 -5.70 2.03
CA THR A 45 16.37 -5.35 1.23
C THR A 45 15.13 -5.15 2.09
N LEU A 46 14.94 -5.95 3.14
CA LEU A 46 13.85 -5.75 4.12
C LEU A 46 14.01 -4.45 4.92
N ILE A 47 15.24 -4.05 5.27
CA ILE A 47 15.51 -2.78 5.97
C ILE A 47 15.29 -1.57 5.03
N ILE A 48 15.64 -1.70 3.74
CA ILE A 48 15.45 -0.65 2.74
C ILE A 48 13.99 -0.51 2.32
N GLN A 49 13.16 -1.54 2.48
CA GLN A 49 11.70 -1.44 2.46
C GLN A 49 11.20 -0.66 3.68
N LYS A 50 11.61 0.61 3.81
CA LYS A 50 10.87 1.60 4.58
C LYS A 50 9.45 1.55 4.06
N LYS A 51 8.53 0.98 4.85
CA LYS A 51 7.10 1.12 4.59
C LYS A 51 6.82 2.60 4.47
N GLU A 52 6.41 3.03 3.28
CA GLU A 52 6.04 4.41 3.07
C GLU A 52 4.89 4.76 4.02
N PRO A 53 4.91 5.94 4.64
CA PRO A 53 3.89 6.30 5.61
C PRO A 53 2.54 6.41 4.91
N THR A 54 1.68 5.42 5.15
CA THR A 54 0.29 5.40 4.69
C THR A 54 -0.58 6.15 5.69
N ASP A 55 -1.27 7.18 5.21
CA ASP A 55 -2.25 7.91 5.99
C ASP A 55 -3.63 7.25 5.82
N TYR A 56 -4.31 7.00 6.94
CA TYR A 56 -5.66 6.45 6.97
C TYR A 56 -6.57 7.37 7.78
N ILE A 57 -7.67 7.79 7.16
CA ILE A 57 -8.63 8.70 7.77
C ILE A 57 -10.02 8.15 7.54
N TYR A 58 -10.86 8.18 8.57
CA TYR A 58 -12.22 7.69 8.47
C TYR A 58 -13.17 8.46 9.38
N GLN A 59 -14.45 8.41 9.02
CA GLN A 59 -15.55 8.88 9.84
C GLN A 59 -16.73 7.92 9.70
N THR A 60 -17.42 7.66 10.80
CA THR A 60 -18.61 6.82 10.81
C THR A 60 -19.82 7.66 11.20
N VAL A 61 -20.91 7.49 10.47
CA VAL A 61 -22.19 8.16 10.72
C VAL A 61 -23.33 7.15 10.64
N SER A 62 -24.46 7.44 11.28
CA SER A 62 -25.66 6.63 11.15
C SER A 62 -26.58 7.24 10.10
N VAL A 63 -26.96 6.48 9.08
CA VAL A 63 -27.89 6.88 8.03
C VAL A 63 -29.03 5.87 8.01
N ASN A 64 -30.24 6.31 8.35
CA ASN A 64 -31.44 5.46 8.40
C ASN A 64 -31.24 4.14 9.19
N GLY A 65 -30.51 4.20 10.31
CA GLY A 65 -30.21 3.05 11.16
C GLY A 65 -29.08 2.14 10.67
N VAL A 66 -28.50 2.42 9.49
CA VAL A 66 -27.29 1.77 8.98
C VAL A 66 -26.06 2.58 9.39
N GLN A 67 -25.04 1.93 9.94
CA GLN A 67 -23.75 2.58 10.16
C GLN A 67 -22.97 2.64 8.84
N VAL A 68 -22.59 3.85 8.44
CA VAL A 68 -21.84 4.13 7.22
C VAL A 68 -20.47 4.68 7.60
N ARG A 69 -19.41 3.95 7.24
CA ARG A 69 -18.03 4.38 7.41
C ARG A 69 -17.49 4.90 6.08
N PHE A 70 -17.15 6.17 6.05
CA PHE A 70 -16.39 6.79 4.98
C PHE A 70 -14.91 6.74 5.33
N SER A 71 -14.05 6.28 4.43
CA SER A 71 -12.62 6.31 4.66
C SER A 71 -11.81 6.55 3.41
N ILE A 72 -10.62 7.10 3.61
CA ILE A 72 -9.63 7.32 2.58
C ILE A 72 -8.26 6.85 3.07
N ILE A 73 -7.57 6.13 2.20
CA ILE A 73 -6.18 5.70 2.40
C ILE A 73 -5.31 6.40 1.37
N HIS A 74 -4.22 6.99 1.84
CA HIS A 74 -3.23 7.64 0.99
C HIS A 74 -1.84 7.08 1.23
N THR A 75 -1.16 6.73 0.14
CA THR A 75 0.27 6.44 0.14
C THR A 75 0.92 7.35 -0.90
N ILE A 76 2.13 7.83 -0.61
CA ILE A 76 2.85 8.78 -1.47
C ILE A 76 2.86 8.34 -2.95
N ASN A 77 2.49 9.26 -3.84
CA ASN A 77 2.41 9.05 -5.30
C ASN A 77 1.49 7.93 -5.79
N GLN A 78 0.75 7.26 -4.91
CA GLN A 78 -0.25 6.26 -5.27
C GLN A 78 -1.63 6.90 -5.42
N PRO A 79 -2.57 6.25 -6.12
CA PRO A 79 -3.97 6.65 -6.12
C PRO A 79 -4.54 6.72 -4.69
N LEU A 80 -5.46 7.66 -4.45
CA LEU A 80 -6.18 7.72 -3.20
C LEU A 80 -7.23 6.62 -3.18
N LEU A 81 -7.20 5.73 -2.20
CA LEU A 81 -8.20 4.66 -2.09
C LEU A 81 -9.34 5.16 -1.19
N ALA A 82 -10.46 5.48 -1.82
CA ALA A 82 -11.67 5.89 -1.12
C ALA A 82 -12.59 4.68 -0.95
N SER A 83 -13.20 4.54 0.23
CA SER A 83 -14.13 3.46 0.51
C SER A 83 -15.29 3.90 1.37
N VAL A 84 -16.47 3.34 1.10
CA VAL A 84 -17.68 3.50 1.91
C VAL A 84 -18.19 2.13 2.30
N THR A 85 -18.21 1.86 3.60
CA THR A 85 -18.64 0.58 4.16
C THR A 85 -19.93 0.76 4.94
N PHE A 86 -20.92 -0.09 4.62
CA PHE A 86 -22.24 -0.12 5.22
C PHE A 86 -22.35 -1.36 6.11
N THR A 87 -22.64 -1.14 7.38
CA THR A 87 -22.82 -2.19 8.40
C THR A 87 -24.12 -1.98 9.15
N SER A 88 -24.79 -3.06 9.52
CA SER A 88 -25.96 -3.01 10.39
C SER A 88 -25.93 -4.17 11.39
N ASN A 89 -26.47 -3.95 12.58
CA ASN A 89 -26.62 -4.99 13.60
C ASN A 89 -27.83 -5.90 13.34
N THR A 90 -28.72 -5.48 12.43
CA THR A 90 -29.88 -6.25 11.96
C THR A 90 -29.88 -6.31 10.44
N SER A 91 -30.77 -7.12 9.85
CA SER A 91 -31.02 -7.05 8.41
C SER A 91 -31.66 -5.71 8.07
N SER A 92 -31.02 -4.94 7.20
CA SER A 92 -31.46 -3.60 6.81
C SER A 92 -31.37 -3.44 5.30
N GLN A 93 -32.24 -2.60 4.75
CA GLN A 93 -32.20 -2.20 3.34
C GLN A 93 -32.04 -0.70 3.28
N LEU A 94 -31.10 -0.24 2.45
CA LEU A 94 -30.88 1.18 2.20
C LEU A 94 -31.09 1.49 0.72
N SER A 95 -32.10 2.29 0.41
CA SER A 95 -32.33 2.79 -0.95
C SER A 95 -31.30 3.84 -1.31
N VAL A 96 -30.67 3.68 -2.47
CA VAL A 96 -29.61 4.55 -2.99
C VAL A 96 -29.92 4.94 -4.45
N LYS A 97 -29.47 6.14 -4.84
CA LYS A 97 -29.48 6.56 -6.24
C LYS A 97 -28.32 5.89 -6.97
N ASN A 98 -28.32 5.95 -8.31
CA ASN A 98 -27.16 5.55 -9.12
C ASN A 98 -26.51 6.82 -9.70
N PRO A 99 -25.23 7.11 -9.42
CA PRO A 99 -24.33 6.38 -8.52
C PRO A 99 -24.69 6.56 -7.03
N PRO A 100 -24.46 5.55 -6.17
CA PRO A 100 -24.77 5.65 -4.74
C PRO A 100 -23.86 6.61 -3.98
N VAL A 101 -22.60 6.76 -4.39
CA VAL A 101 -21.63 7.60 -3.72
C VAL A 101 -20.84 8.40 -4.74
N THR A 102 -20.61 9.67 -4.43
CA THR A 102 -19.66 10.53 -5.14
C THR A 102 -18.60 11.02 -4.17
N VAL A 103 -17.34 10.98 -4.59
CA VAL A 103 -16.20 11.47 -3.82
C VAL A 103 -15.58 12.64 -4.57
N THR A 104 -15.51 13.78 -3.90
CA THR A 104 -14.95 15.01 -4.45
C THR A 104 -13.68 15.38 -3.69
N ILE A 105 -12.59 15.61 -4.42
CA ILE A 105 -11.32 16.07 -3.89
C ILE A 105 -11.22 17.57 -4.15
N ALA A 106 -10.98 18.36 -3.10
CA ALA A 106 -10.87 19.81 -3.19
C ALA A 106 -9.68 20.34 -2.39
N HIS A 107 -9.20 21.52 -2.76
CA HIS A 107 -8.21 22.29 -2.00
C HIS A 107 -8.70 23.72 -1.85
N ASN A 108 -8.86 24.22 -0.61
CA ASN A 108 -9.41 25.55 -0.33
C ASN A 108 -10.73 25.83 -1.06
N ASN A 109 -11.67 24.89 -1.03
CA ASN A 109 -12.97 24.92 -1.71
C ASN A 109 -12.94 24.86 -3.25
N ASN A 110 -11.76 24.81 -3.88
CA ASN A 110 -11.65 24.56 -5.30
C ASN A 110 -11.68 23.06 -5.55
N GLU A 111 -12.66 22.60 -6.33
CA GLU A 111 -12.74 21.22 -6.78
C GLU A 111 -11.58 20.91 -7.73
N ILE A 112 -10.88 19.81 -7.45
CA ILE A 112 -9.79 19.28 -8.28
C ILE A 112 -10.34 18.16 -9.17
N LEU A 113 -11.11 17.25 -8.56
CA LEU A 113 -11.67 16.07 -9.21
C LEU A 113 -12.88 15.57 -8.43
N SER A 114 -13.85 15.00 -9.15
CA SER A 114 -14.96 14.25 -8.59
C SER A 114 -15.07 12.88 -9.26
N GLN A 115 -15.32 11.84 -8.47
CA GLN A 115 -15.44 10.47 -8.94
C GLN A 115 -16.59 9.74 -8.25
N SER A 116 -17.42 9.07 -9.03
CA SER A 116 -18.56 8.31 -8.54
C SER A 116 -18.22 6.84 -8.36
N PHE A 117 -18.86 6.20 -7.39
CA PHE A 117 -18.78 4.78 -7.15
C PHE A 117 -19.89 4.11 -7.93
N GLU A 118 -19.55 3.29 -8.91
CA GLU A 118 -20.55 2.55 -9.67
C GLU A 118 -21.14 1.42 -8.84
N TYR A 119 -22.46 1.26 -8.91
CA TYR A 119 -23.15 0.16 -8.28
C TYR A 119 -24.42 -0.16 -9.06
N SER A 120 -24.65 -1.44 -9.34
CA SER A 120 -25.70 -1.88 -10.27
C SER A 120 -27.11 -1.87 -9.68
N SER A 121 -27.26 -1.77 -8.36
CA SER A 121 -28.55 -1.86 -7.67
C SER A 121 -28.93 -0.52 -7.02
N THR A 122 -30.21 -0.19 -7.03
CA THR A 122 -30.77 0.98 -6.32
C THR A 122 -31.06 0.69 -4.84
N MET A 123 -30.74 -0.52 -4.37
CA MET A 123 -30.96 -0.95 -3.00
C MET A 123 -29.76 -1.75 -2.49
N LEU A 124 -29.26 -1.36 -1.32
CA LEU A 124 -28.22 -2.06 -0.57
C LEU A 124 -28.86 -2.95 0.48
N ALA A 125 -28.80 -4.27 0.28
CA ALA A 125 -29.17 -5.24 1.30
C ALA A 125 -27.98 -5.49 2.23
N ILE A 126 -28.10 -5.09 3.49
CA ILE A 126 -27.03 -5.11 4.48
C ILE A 126 -27.45 -6.04 5.61
N THR A 127 -26.64 -7.05 5.90
CA THR A 127 -26.85 -7.95 7.04
C THR A 127 -25.62 -7.95 7.94
N PRO A 128 -25.73 -8.36 9.21
CA PRO A 128 -24.60 -8.37 10.13
C PRO A 128 -23.43 -9.23 9.64
N GLN A 129 -23.73 -10.31 8.91
CA GLN A 129 -22.72 -11.22 8.34
C GLN A 129 -22.21 -10.76 6.98
N LYS A 130 -22.88 -9.82 6.32
CA LYS A 130 -22.55 -9.36 4.97
C LYS A 130 -22.62 -7.82 4.90
N PRO A 131 -21.59 -7.13 5.41
CA PRO A 131 -21.43 -5.70 5.17
C PRO A 131 -21.24 -5.45 3.67
N VAL A 132 -21.69 -4.29 3.21
CA VAL A 132 -21.47 -3.85 1.83
C VAL A 132 -20.35 -2.83 1.83
N THR A 133 -19.34 -3.00 0.98
CA THR A 133 -18.24 -2.04 0.84
C THR A 133 -18.13 -1.64 -0.62
N LEU A 134 -18.18 -0.34 -0.87
CA LEU A 134 -17.93 0.27 -2.17
C LEU A 134 -16.57 0.95 -2.12
N THR A 135 -15.74 0.77 -3.13
CA THR A 135 -14.39 1.32 -3.21
C THR A 135 -14.12 1.92 -4.57
N ALA A 136 -13.37 3.03 -4.60
CA ALA A 136 -12.79 3.55 -5.83
C ALA A 136 -11.35 3.98 -5.60
N ALA A 137 -10.53 3.77 -6.63
CA ALA A 137 -9.20 4.35 -6.72
C ALA A 137 -9.32 5.70 -7.43
N ILE A 138 -8.96 6.76 -6.72
CA ILE A 138 -8.96 8.12 -7.24
C ILE A 138 -7.57 8.44 -7.77
N PRO A 139 -7.42 8.77 -9.07
CA PRO A 139 -6.13 9.04 -9.67
C PRO A 139 -5.46 10.23 -8.98
N ILE A 140 -4.15 10.12 -8.79
CA ILE A 140 -3.37 11.15 -8.10
C ILE A 140 -2.93 12.25 -9.07
N GLU A 141 -2.90 11.98 -10.36
CA GLU A 141 -2.39 12.85 -11.43
C GLU A 141 -3.05 14.25 -11.40
N PRO A 142 -4.39 14.40 -11.31
CA PRO A 142 -5.02 15.72 -11.26
C PRO A 142 -4.59 16.52 -10.03
N VAL A 143 -4.34 15.84 -8.89
CA VAL A 143 -3.82 16.49 -7.67
C VAL A 143 -2.39 16.99 -7.90
N LYS A 144 -1.54 16.20 -8.58
CA LYS A 144 -0.17 16.62 -8.93
C LYS A 144 -0.17 17.82 -9.87
N GLU A 145 -1.02 17.79 -10.89
CA GLU A 145 -1.16 18.88 -11.87
C GLU A 145 -1.67 20.16 -11.21
N TYR A 146 -2.70 20.06 -10.37
CA TYR A 146 -3.20 21.18 -9.58
C TYR A 146 -2.10 21.75 -8.67
N ALA A 147 -1.38 20.89 -7.95
CA ALA A 147 -0.30 21.32 -7.08
C ALA A 147 0.83 22.03 -7.81
N LYS A 148 1.17 21.57 -9.03
CA LYS A 148 2.16 22.23 -9.88
C LYS A 148 1.67 23.58 -10.39
N LYS A 149 0.42 23.67 -10.83
CA LYS A 149 -0.20 24.91 -11.33
C LYS A 149 -0.31 25.99 -10.24
N HIS A 150 -0.50 25.59 -8.99
CA HIS A 150 -0.71 26.47 -7.85
C HIS A 150 0.51 26.60 -6.91
N ASP A 151 1.70 26.18 -7.36
CA ASP A 151 2.97 26.26 -6.61
C ASP A 151 2.90 25.67 -5.18
N LEU A 152 2.17 24.56 -5.04
CA LEU A 152 2.02 23.83 -3.78
C LEU A 152 3.15 22.80 -3.58
N LEU A 153 3.98 22.59 -4.60
CA LEU A 153 5.10 21.65 -4.61
C LEU A 153 6.35 22.33 -4.06
N LYS A 154 6.58 22.22 -2.75
CA LYS A 154 7.75 22.82 -2.09
C LYS A 154 8.97 21.90 -2.20
N PRO A 155 10.09 22.34 -2.79
CA PRO A 155 11.34 21.59 -2.72
C PRO A 155 11.85 21.61 -1.29
N LYS A 156 11.83 20.47 -0.60
CA LYS A 156 12.42 20.33 0.73
C LYS A 156 13.78 19.63 0.59
N ARG A 157 14.83 20.23 1.16
CA ARG A 157 16.22 19.70 1.15
C ARG A 157 16.34 18.26 1.65
N TYR A 158 15.43 17.79 2.50
CA TYR A 158 15.47 16.47 3.15
C TYR A 158 14.18 15.65 3.04
N VAL A 159 13.15 16.18 2.37
CA VAL A 159 11.86 15.49 2.21
C VAL A 159 11.56 15.40 0.72
N TYR A 160 11.52 14.18 0.20
CA TYR A 160 11.26 13.92 -1.21
C TYR A 160 9.79 14.16 -1.60
N HIS A 161 8.98 14.80 -0.76
CA HIS A 161 7.56 15.03 -1.01
C HIS A 161 7.05 16.34 -0.39
N SER A 162 6.08 16.91 -1.09
CA SER A 162 5.20 17.98 -0.61
C SER A 162 3.99 17.39 0.08
N VAL A 163 3.44 18.13 1.05
CA VAL A 163 2.20 17.78 1.75
C VAL A 163 1.17 18.82 1.38
N ILE A 164 0.10 18.39 0.73
CA ILE A 164 -0.98 19.24 0.22
C ILE A 164 -2.23 18.95 1.08
N PRO A 165 -2.78 19.94 1.81
CA PRO A 165 -4.00 19.76 2.58
C PRO A 165 -5.20 19.68 1.62
N LEU A 166 -5.85 18.53 1.56
CA LEU A 166 -7.03 18.29 0.75
C LEU A 166 -8.26 18.10 1.62
N THR A 167 -9.40 18.59 1.14
CA THR A 167 -10.72 18.22 1.65
C THR A 167 -11.31 17.15 0.74
N VAL A 168 -11.72 16.04 1.34
CA VAL A 168 -12.30 14.88 0.67
C VAL A 168 -13.75 14.81 1.08
N LYS A 169 -14.65 15.22 0.18
CA LYS A 169 -16.08 15.21 0.42
C LYS A 169 -16.69 13.93 -0.12
N PHE A 170 -17.22 13.10 0.76
CA PHE A 170 -18.06 11.97 0.40
C PHE A 170 -19.51 12.42 0.38
N THR A 171 -20.23 12.13 -0.70
CA THR A 171 -21.68 12.34 -0.80
C THR A 171 -22.35 11.00 -1.06
N LEU A 172 -23.12 10.53 -0.09
CA LEU A 172 -23.98 9.35 -0.21
C LEU A 172 -25.35 9.81 -0.71
N HIS A 173 -25.73 9.35 -1.90
CA HIS A 173 -26.97 9.69 -2.56
C HIS A 173 -28.05 8.68 -2.17
N THR A 174 -28.84 9.00 -1.15
CA THR A 174 -30.07 8.27 -0.80
C THR A 174 -31.30 9.06 -1.25
N VAL A 175 -32.48 8.83 -0.65
CA VAL A 175 -33.64 9.74 -0.82
C VAL A 175 -33.25 11.18 -0.47
N MET A 176 -32.47 11.35 0.59
CA MET A 176 -31.77 12.60 0.91
C MET A 176 -30.27 12.41 0.77
N ASP A 177 -29.57 13.43 0.29
CA ASP A 177 -28.12 13.36 0.10
C ASP A 177 -27.43 13.64 1.45
N TYR A 178 -26.50 12.77 1.82
CA TYR A 178 -25.70 12.89 3.03
C TYR A 178 -24.26 13.16 2.65
N SER A 179 -23.69 14.26 3.12
CA SER A 179 -22.30 14.61 2.86
C SER A 179 -21.44 14.60 4.12
N VAL A 180 -20.19 14.14 3.97
CA VAL A 180 -19.18 14.12 5.02
C VAL A 180 -17.85 14.59 4.43
N ASP A 181 -17.18 15.50 5.14
CA ASP A 181 -15.89 16.05 4.72
C ASP A 181 -14.77 15.50 5.61
N LEU A 182 -13.74 14.92 4.98
CA LEU A 182 -12.52 14.46 5.64
C LEU A 182 -11.34 15.35 5.24
N GLN A 183 -10.47 15.69 6.19
CA GLN A 183 -9.26 16.46 5.92
C GLN A 183 -8.08 15.52 5.71
N LEU A 184 -7.48 15.51 4.52
CA LEU A 184 -6.39 14.62 4.12
C LEU A 184 -5.10 15.41 3.90
N GLN A 185 -3.99 14.94 4.49
CA GLN A 185 -2.65 15.44 4.19
C GLN A 185 -2.06 14.65 3.01
N CYS A 186 -2.34 15.08 1.78
CA CYS A 186 -1.89 14.36 0.60
C CYS A 186 -0.40 14.57 0.34
N LYS A 187 0.38 13.50 0.47
CA LYS A 187 1.82 13.47 0.16
C LYS A 187 2.07 13.21 -1.32
N VAL A 188 2.71 14.15 -2.00
CA VAL A 188 3.06 14.05 -3.43
C VAL A 188 4.53 14.37 -3.64
N SER A 189 5.22 13.55 -4.43
CA SER A 189 6.58 13.84 -4.91
C SER A 189 6.52 14.35 -6.33
N ALA A 190 7.21 15.46 -6.60
CA ALA A 190 7.57 15.85 -7.95
C ALA A 190 8.99 15.34 -8.20
N LYS A 191 9.14 14.42 -9.15
CA LYS A 191 10.43 14.14 -9.77
C LYS A 191 10.63 15.09 -10.94
#